data_AF-A0A7J7RI48-F1
#
_entry.id   AF-A0A7J7RI48-F1
#
_cell.length_a   1.000
_cell.length_b   1.000
_cell.length_c   1.000
_cell.angle_alpha   90.00
_cell.angle_beta   90.00
_cell.angle_gamma   90.00
#
_symmetry.space_group_name_H-M   'P 1'
#
loop_
_entity.id
_entity.type
_entity.pdbx_description
1 polymer ?
#
loop_
_entity_poly.entity_id
_entity_poly.type
_entity_poly.pdbx_seq_one_letter_code
_entity_poly.pdbx_strand_id
1 'polypeptide(L)'
;MDTALEAQPQDSWDSFPLFQLLNNFLRNDTLLCNGKFHKHLQEIFVPLVVRYVDLMESSIAQSIHRGFEQETWQPVNNGSATSEDLFWKLDALQMFVLDLHWPEQEFAHHLEQRLKLMASDMIEACVKRTRTAFELKLQKASKTTDLRIPASVCTMFNVLVDAKKQSTKLCALDGGQEQQYHSKIDDLIDSTVKEIISMLVSKFVAVLEGVLSKLSRYDEGTFFSSILSFTVKAAAKYVDVPKPGMDLADTYIMFVRQNQDILREKVNEEMYIEKLFDQWYSSSMKVICVWLADRLDLQLHIYQLKTLIKIVKKTYRDFRLQGVLEGTLNSKTYDTLHRRLTVEEATASVSEGGGLQGITMKDSDEEEEG
;
A
#
# COMPACT_ATOMS: atom_id res chain seq x y z
N MET A 1 -45.64 -26.86 14.97
CA MET A 1 -44.40 -26.12 14.70
C MET A 1 -43.35 -26.55 15.71
N ASP A 2 -43.62 -26.32 16.99
CA ASP A 2 -42.71 -26.61 18.11
C ASP A 2 -42.17 -28.05 18.08
N THR A 3 -43.04 -29.06 17.99
CA THR A 3 -42.63 -30.48 17.87
C THR A 3 -41.73 -30.77 16.67
N ALA A 4 -41.88 -30.02 15.57
CA ALA A 4 -41.05 -30.20 14.38
C ALA A 4 -39.69 -29.49 14.51
N LEU A 5 -39.62 -28.39 15.27
CA LEU A 5 -38.37 -27.69 15.61
C LEU A 5 -37.58 -28.46 16.67
N GLU A 6 -38.25 -29.04 17.67
CA GLU A 6 -37.64 -29.91 18.69
C GLU A 6 -37.03 -31.20 18.10
N ALA A 7 -37.59 -31.68 16.99
CA ALA A 7 -37.08 -32.85 16.29
C ALA A 7 -35.85 -32.54 15.40
N GLN A 8 -35.48 -31.27 15.22
CA GLN A 8 -34.31 -30.90 14.44
C GLN A 8 -33.01 -31.27 15.17
N PRO A 9 -31.97 -31.69 14.43
CA PRO A 9 -30.63 -31.84 15.00
C PRO A 9 -30.14 -30.53 15.65
N GLN A 10 -29.28 -30.66 16.67
CA GLN A 10 -28.61 -29.51 17.27
C GLN A 10 -27.77 -28.77 16.21
N ASP A 11 -27.76 -27.44 16.28
CA ASP A 11 -27.06 -26.56 15.33
C ASP A 11 -27.51 -26.76 13.85
N SER A 12 -28.78 -27.13 13.65
CA SER A 12 -29.46 -27.10 12.34
C SER A 12 -30.07 -25.71 12.07
N TRP A 13 -29.81 -25.17 10.87
CA TRP A 13 -30.24 -23.83 10.43
C TRP A 13 -31.34 -23.86 9.37
N ASP A 14 -31.80 -25.06 9.00
CA ASP A 14 -32.80 -25.29 7.93
C ASP A 14 -34.18 -24.69 8.27
N SER A 15 -34.39 -24.32 9.53
CA SER A 15 -35.61 -23.70 10.03
C SER A 15 -35.67 -22.18 9.80
N PHE A 16 -34.55 -21.51 9.49
CA PHE A 16 -34.54 -20.05 9.27
C PHE A 16 -35.38 -19.58 8.07
N PRO A 17 -35.39 -20.26 6.90
CA PRO A 17 -36.29 -19.90 5.82
C PRO A 17 -37.77 -19.96 6.21
N LEU A 18 -38.15 -20.91 7.08
CA LEU A 18 -39.50 -21.01 7.62
C LEU A 18 -39.81 -19.80 8.53
N PHE A 19 -38.87 -19.41 9.40
CA PHE A 19 -39.02 -18.20 10.20
C PHE A 19 -39.20 -16.96 9.32
N GLN A 20 -38.34 -16.76 8.32
CA GLN A 20 -38.42 -15.62 7.41
C GLN A 20 -39.78 -15.56 6.69
N LEU A 21 -40.26 -16.69 6.18
CA LEU A 21 -41.57 -16.78 5.51
C LEU A 21 -42.71 -16.39 6.45
N LEU A 22 -42.74 -16.96 7.65
CA LEU A 22 -43.79 -16.68 8.64
C LEU A 22 -43.71 -15.25 9.15
N ASN A 23 -42.52 -14.75 9.47
CA ASN A 23 -42.31 -13.39 9.94
C ASN A 23 -42.74 -12.36 8.89
N ASN A 24 -42.34 -12.54 7.64
CA ASN A 24 -42.73 -11.65 6.54
C ASN A 24 -44.24 -11.64 6.30
N PHE A 25 -44.94 -12.75 6.51
CA PHE A 25 -46.39 -12.78 6.47
C PHE A 25 -47.01 -12.04 7.66
N LEU A 26 -46.57 -12.37 8.88
CA LEU A 26 -47.16 -11.85 10.12
C LEU A 26 -46.92 -10.36 10.33
N ARG A 27 -45.78 -9.83 9.90
CA ARG A 27 -45.44 -8.40 10.06
C ARG A 27 -46.27 -7.46 9.18
N ASN A 28 -46.81 -7.97 8.05
CA ASN A 28 -47.61 -7.21 7.10
C ASN A 28 -49.10 -7.16 7.47
N ASP A 29 -49.55 -8.03 8.38
CA ASP A 29 -50.93 -8.11 8.82
C ASP A 29 -51.13 -7.32 10.13
N THR A 30 -52.04 -6.34 10.13
CA THR A 30 -52.26 -5.43 11.27
C THR A 30 -52.86 -6.08 12.51
N LEU A 31 -53.50 -7.25 12.37
CA LEU A 31 -54.12 -7.99 13.47
C LEU A 31 -53.21 -9.09 14.02
N LEU A 32 -52.29 -9.61 13.20
CA LEU A 32 -51.37 -10.69 13.57
C LEU A 32 -49.97 -10.19 13.95
N CYS A 33 -49.59 -9.00 13.49
CA CYS A 33 -48.32 -8.37 13.84
C CYS A 33 -48.23 -8.19 15.37
N ASN A 34 -47.14 -8.67 15.97
CA ASN A 34 -46.94 -8.71 17.42
C ASN A 34 -48.05 -9.41 18.23
N GLY A 35 -48.87 -10.25 17.60
CA GLY A 35 -49.84 -11.12 18.25
C GLY A 35 -49.18 -12.28 19.00
N LYS A 36 -49.98 -13.06 19.75
CA LYS A 36 -49.47 -14.16 20.60
C LYS A 36 -48.61 -15.18 19.84
N PHE A 37 -49.06 -15.62 18.66
CA PHE A 37 -48.31 -16.57 17.83
C PHE A 37 -47.00 -15.95 17.30
N HIS A 38 -47.03 -14.69 16.91
CA HIS A 38 -45.86 -13.99 16.39
C HIS A 38 -44.78 -13.81 17.47
N LYS A 39 -45.18 -13.50 18.71
CA LYS A 39 -44.25 -13.45 19.85
C LYS A 39 -43.67 -14.81 20.21
N HIS A 40 -44.50 -15.86 20.24
CA HIS A 40 -44.04 -17.24 20.46
C HIS A 40 -43.03 -17.69 19.39
N LEU A 41 -43.27 -17.32 18.12
CA LEU A 41 -42.33 -17.58 17.03
C LEU A 41 -40.99 -16.85 17.27
N GLN A 42 -41.01 -15.59 17.68
CA GLN A 42 -39.78 -14.86 18.03
C GLN A 42 -39.03 -15.55 19.18
N GLU A 43 -39.71 -15.86 20.29
CA GLU A 43 -39.13 -16.49 21.48
C GLU A 43 -38.40 -17.81 21.17
N ILE A 44 -38.94 -18.63 20.25
CA ILE A 44 -38.29 -19.88 19.82
C ILE A 44 -37.03 -19.62 19.00
N PHE A 45 -37.05 -18.62 18.11
CA PHE A 45 -35.95 -18.37 17.17
C PHE A 45 -34.85 -17.47 17.73
N VAL A 46 -35.09 -16.67 18.77
CA VAL A 46 -34.06 -15.87 19.47
C VAL A 46 -32.80 -16.69 19.79
N PRO A 47 -32.89 -17.80 20.57
CA PRO A 47 -31.70 -18.57 20.94
C PRO A 47 -31.01 -19.22 19.73
N LEU A 48 -31.75 -19.56 18.67
CA LEU A 48 -31.20 -20.14 17.45
C LEU A 48 -30.38 -19.10 16.67
N VAL A 49 -30.90 -17.88 16.51
CA VAL A 49 -30.19 -16.78 15.84
C VAL A 49 -28.94 -16.40 16.61
N VAL A 50 -29.04 -16.26 17.94
CA VAL A 50 -27.87 -15.95 18.80
C VAL A 50 -26.81 -17.04 18.64
N ARG A 51 -27.20 -18.31 18.74
CA ARG A 51 -26.28 -19.45 18.59
C ARG A 51 -25.61 -19.49 17.22
N TYR A 52 -26.35 -19.24 16.14
CA TYR A 52 -25.80 -19.19 14.79
C TYR A 52 -24.73 -18.09 14.67
N VAL A 53 -25.02 -16.89 15.17
CA VAL A 53 -24.10 -15.75 15.15
C VAL A 53 -22.85 -16.05 15.97
N ASP A 54 -22.98 -16.65 17.17
CA ASP A 54 -21.83 -17.07 18.00
C ASP A 54 -20.90 -18.03 17.26
N LEU A 55 -21.47 -19.01 16.56
CA LEU A 55 -20.72 -20.01 15.80
C LEU A 55 -20.06 -19.40 14.56
N MET A 56 -20.74 -18.49 13.88
CA MET A 56 -20.18 -17.77 12.74
C MET A 56 -19.04 -16.85 13.18
N GLU A 57 -19.18 -16.12 14.28
CA GLU A 57 -18.12 -15.30 14.88
C GLU A 57 -16.86 -16.14 15.16
N SER A 58 -17.05 -17.29 15.82
CA SER A 58 -15.96 -18.23 16.14
C SER A 58 -15.30 -18.80 14.88
N SER A 59 -16.11 -19.16 13.88
CA SER A 59 -15.67 -19.72 12.60
C SER A 59 -14.85 -18.70 11.79
N ILE A 60 -15.33 -17.45 11.72
CA ILE A 60 -14.65 -16.34 11.04
C ILE A 60 -13.33 -16.04 11.74
N ALA A 61 -13.33 -15.89 13.07
CA ALA A 61 -12.11 -15.62 13.85
C ALA A 61 -11.04 -16.70 13.63
N GLN A 62 -11.44 -17.98 13.63
CA GLN A 62 -10.54 -19.10 13.40
C GLN A 62 -10.01 -19.12 11.95
N SER A 63 -10.88 -18.80 10.98
CA SER A 63 -10.51 -18.70 9.56
C SER A 63 -9.46 -17.64 9.32
N ILE A 64 -9.62 -16.45 9.91
CA ILE A 64 -8.62 -15.37 9.84
C ILE A 64 -7.28 -15.85 10.40
N HIS A 65 -7.29 -16.44 11.59
CA HIS A 65 -6.04 -16.82 12.24
C HIS A 65 -5.26 -17.85 11.42
N ARG A 66 -5.91 -18.94 10.99
CA ARG A 66 -5.26 -20.01 10.23
C ARG A 66 -4.98 -19.61 8.78
N GLY A 67 -5.89 -18.86 8.17
CA GLY A 67 -5.79 -18.42 6.78
C GLY A 67 -4.58 -17.51 6.58
N PHE A 68 -4.41 -16.48 7.42
CA PHE A 68 -3.27 -15.56 7.29
C PHE A 68 -1.92 -16.21 7.62
N GLU A 69 -1.88 -17.25 8.47
CA GLU A 69 -0.65 -18.02 8.72
C GLU A 69 -0.19 -18.80 7.49
N GLN A 70 -1.13 -19.29 6.68
CA GLN A 70 -0.87 -20.10 5.49
C GLN A 70 -1.00 -19.30 4.18
N GLU A 71 -1.19 -17.98 4.28
CA GLU A 71 -1.51 -17.13 3.14
C GLU A 71 -0.33 -17.05 2.16
N THR A 72 -0.65 -17.31 0.89
CA THR A 72 0.31 -17.27 -0.21
C THR A 72 0.40 -15.89 -0.84
N TRP A 73 -0.58 -15.03 -0.57
CA TRP A 73 -0.69 -13.67 -1.09
C TRP A 73 -0.72 -13.61 -2.62
N GLN A 74 -1.36 -14.62 -3.22
CA GLN A 74 -1.74 -14.55 -4.63
C GLN A 74 -2.94 -13.61 -4.78
N PRO A 75 -2.98 -12.79 -5.85
CA PRO A 75 -4.10 -11.90 -6.08
C PRO A 75 -5.37 -12.71 -6.34
N VAL A 76 -6.40 -12.43 -5.54
CA VAL A 76 -7.77 -12.96 -5.72
C VAL A 76 -8.70 -11.75 -5.62
N ASN A 77 -9.41 -11.44 -6.69
CA ASN A 77 -10.26 -10.25 -6.81
C ASN A 77 -9.55 -8.97 -6.33
N ASN A 78 -9.99 -8.36 -5.22
CA ASN A 78 -9.48 -7.11 -4.68
C ASN A 78 -8.42 -7.32 -3.59
N GLY A 79 -8.07 -8.56 -3.26
CA GLY A 79 -7.14 -8.87 -2.18
C GLY A 79 -6.51 -10.24 -2.31
N SER A 80 -6.58 -11.02 -1.23
CA SER A 80 -6.11 -12.41 -1.17
C SER A 80 -7.26 -13.37 -0.90
N ALA A 81 -7.02 -14.68 -1.06
CA ALA A 81 -8.02 -15.69 -0.77
C ALA A 81 -8.60 -15.57 0.65
N THR A 82 -7.75 -15.32 1.66
CA THR A 82 -8.20 -15.17 3.05
C THR A 82 -8.99 -13.89 3.29
N SER A 83 -8.58 -12.75 2.72
CA SER A 83 -9.31 -11.49 2.91
C SER A 83 -10.67 -11.50 2.22
N GLU A 84 -10.75 -12.07 1.02
CA GLU A 84 -11.99 -12.19 0.26
C GLU A 84 -12.99 -13.11 0.96
N ASP A 85 -12.55 -14.28 1.45
CA ASP A 85 -13.39 -15.19 2.24
C ASP A 85 -13.90 -14.52 3.53
N LEU A 86 -13.05 -13.75 4.20
CA LEU A 86 -13.42 -12.97 5.38
C LEU A 86 -14.55 -11.97 5.05
N PHE A 87 -14.34 -11.10 4.07
CA PHE A 87 -15.31 -10.06 3.74
C PHE A 87 -16.61 -10.65 3.22
N TRP A 88 -16.54 -11.71 2.43
CA TRP A 88 -17.72 -12.44 1.96
C TRP A 88 -18.52 -13.04 3.12
N LYS A 89 -17.88 -13.66 4.11
CA LYS A 89 -18.57 -14.22 5.29
C LYS A 89 -19.22 -13.14 6.15
N LEU A 90 -18.56 -12.00 6.34
CA LEU A 90 -19.13 -10.87 7.08
C LEU A 90 -20.35 -10.30 6.35
N ASP A 91 -20.27 -10.10 5.04
CA ASP A 91 -21.37 -9.61 4.21
C ASP A 91 -22.55 -10.58 4.21
N ALA A 92 -22.29 -11.88 4.01
CA ALA A 92 -23.33 -12.92 4.04
C ALA A 92 -24.05 -12.97 5.39
N LEU A 93 -23.33 -12.79 6.50
CA LEU A 93 -23.92 -12.79 7.83
C LEU A 93 -24.74 -11.53 8.11
N GLN A 94 -24.32 -10.37 7.61
CA GLN A 94 -25.12 -9.14 7.67
C GLN A 94 -26.41 -9.26 6.86
N MET A 95 -26.31 -9.76 5.63
CA MET A 95 -27.48 -10.01 4.78
C MET A 95 -28.43 -11.01 5.44
N PHE A 96 -27.92 -12.10 6.02
CA PHE A 96 -28.74 -13.06 6.76
C PHE A 96 -29.56 -12.39 7.87
N VAL A 97 -28.91 -11.59 8.72
CA VAL A 97 -29.60 -10.88 9.81
C VAL A 97 -30.60 -9.84 9.31
N LEU A 98 -30.24 -9.11 8.25
CA LEU A 98 -31.15 -8.15 7.63
C LEU A 98 -32.42 -8.83 7.10
N ASP A 99 -32.26 -9.97 6.42
CA ASP A 99 -33.34 -10.75 5.83
C ASP A 99 -34.27 -11.40 6.87
N LEU A 100 -33.81 -11.55 8.12
CA LEU A 100 -34.68 -11.99 9.23
C LEU A 100 -35.80 -10.99 9.51
N HIS A 101 -35.61 -9.70 9.20
CA HIS A 101 -36.60 -8.64 9.45
C HIS A 101 -37.15 -8.65 10.88
N TRP A 102 -36.25 -8.74 11.86
CA TRP A 102 -36.63 -9.02 13.23
C TRP A 102 -37.66 -7.98 13.77
N PRO A 103 -38.83 -8.41 14.27
CA PRO A 103 -39.91 -7.49 14.65
C PRO A 103 -39.62 -6.61 15.87
N GLU A 104 -38.92 -7.18 16.85
CA GLU A 104 -38.57 -6.50 18.09
C GLU A 104 -37.35 -5.58 17.86
N GLN A 105 -37.57 -4.27 17.93
CA GLN A 105 -36.55 -3.28 17.63
C GLN A 105 -35.33 -3.39 18.55
N GLU A 106 -35.52 -3.67 19.84
CA GLU A 106 -34.42 -3.79 20.80
C GLU A 106 -33.48 -4.96 20.44
N PHE A 107 -34.03 -6.14 20.16
CA PHE A 107 -33.23 -7.29 19.76
C PHE A 107 -32.59 -7.11 18.38
N ALA A 108 -33.34 -6.55 17.41
CA ALA A 108 -32.83 -6.24 16.08
C ALA A 108 -31.61 -5.31 16.16
N HIS A 109 -31.71 -4.25 16.96
CA HIS A 109 -30.65 -3.29 17.19
C HIS A 109 -29.44 -3.94 17.88
N HIS A 110 -29.66 -4.74 18.93
CA HIS A 110 -28.58 -5.46 19.60
C HIS A 110 -27.84 -6.41 18.66
N LEU A 111 -28.57 -7.13 17.79
CA LEU A 111 -27.98 -8.04 16.82
C LEU A 111 -27.18 -7.29 15.76
N GLU A 112 -27.70 -6.18 15.25
CA GLU A 112 -27.01 -5.31 14.31
C GLU A 112 -25.72 -4.72 14.91
N GLN A 113 -25.80 -4.16 16.13
CA GLN A 113 -24.64 -3.64 16.86
C GLN A 113 -23.57 -4.71 17.04
N ARG A 114 -23.98 -5.92 17.43
CA ARG A 114 -23.07 -7.05 17.60
C ARG A 114 -22.36 -7.42 16.29
N LEU A 115 -23.10 -7.49 15.17
CA LEU A 115 -22.50 -7.78 13.87
C LEU A 115 -21.48 -6.72 13.44
N LYS A 116 -21.76 -5.45 13.74
CA LYS A 116 -20.85 -4.34 13.43
C LYS A 116 -19.57 -4.37 14.26
N LEU A 117 -19.70 -4.64 15.57
CA LEU A 117 -18.53 -4.82 16.45
C LEU A 117 -17.67 -5.99 15.99
N MET A 118 -18.29 -7.13 15.69
CA MET A 118 -17.58 -8.27 15.12
C MET A 118 -16.92 -7.93 13.78
N ALA A 119 -17.62 -7.26 12.86
CA ALA A 119 -17.00 -6.85 11.58
C ALA A 119 -15.79 -5.94 11.80
N SER A 120 -15.90 -4.96 12.69
CA SER A 120 -14.82 -4.07 13.11
C SER A 120 -13.60 -4.85 13.63
N ASP A 121 -13.80 -5.76 14.59
CA ASP A 121 -12.73 -6.54 15.20
C ASP A 121 -12.04 -7.47 14.18
N MET A 122 -12.82 -8.07 13.28
CA MET A 122 -12.29 -8.95 12.24
C MET A 122 -11.52 -8.18 11.15
N ILE A 123 -11.99 -6.99 10.78
CA ILE A 123 -11.28 -6.08 9.86
C ILE A 123 -9.97 -5.59 10.50
N GLU A 124 -10.00 -5.18 11.77
CA GLU A 124 -8.80 -4.78 12.51
C GLU A 124 -7.76 -5.92 12.55
N ALA A 125 -8.22 -7.14 12.85
CA ALA A 125 -7.41 -8.34 12.86
C ALA A 125 -6.78 -8.65 11.49
N CYS A 126 -7.51 -8.42 10.40
CA CYS A 126 -7.04 -8.55 9.00
C CYS A 126 -5.97 -7.51 8.68
N VAL A 127 -6.22 -6.23 9.00
CA VAL A 127 -5.31 -5.10 8.75
C VAL A 127 -3.98 -5.28 9.49
N LYS A 128 -4.02 -5.63 10.78
CA LYS A 128 -2.82 -5.85 11.60
C LYS A 128 -1.96 -7.01 11.10
N ARG A 129 -2.57 -8.13 10.70
CA ARG A 129 -1.85 -9.29 10.15
C ARG A 129 -1.26 -8.98 8.78
N THR A 130 -2.00 -8.30 7.92
CA THR A 130 -1.54 -7.85 6.60
C THR A 130 -0.33 -6.94 6.72
N ARG A 131 -0.38 -5.95 7.63
CA ARG A 131 0.77 -5.07 7.93
C ARG A 131 2.00 -5.85 8.37
N THR A 132 1.83 -6.81 9.27
CA THR A 132 2.94 -7.63 9.80
C THR A 132 3.58 -8.46 8.68
N ALA A 133 2.75 -9.11 7.85
CA ALA A 133 3.23 -9.89 6.70
C ALA A 133 3.93 -9.02 5.66
N PHE A 134 3.40 -7.82 5.41
CA PHE A 134 4.00 -6.81 4.54
C PHE A 134 5.40 -6.42 4.99
N GLU A 135 5.54 -6.04 6.26
CA GLU A 135 6.82 -5.65 6.84
C GLU A 135 7.85 -6.76 6.71
N LEU A 136 7.49 -8.00 7.10
CA LEU A 136 8.38 -9.16 7.00
C LEU A 136 8.82 -9.45 5.55
N LYS A 137 7.91 -9.29 4.58
CA LYS A 137 8.23 -9.52 3.16
C LYS A 137 9.16 -8.44 2.63
N LEU A 138 8.91 -7.17 2.96
CA LEU A 138 9.70 -6.04 2.50
C LEU A 138 11.09 -5.99 3.14
N GLN A 139 11.22 -6.38 4.42
CA GLN A 139 12.52 -6.50 5.10
C GLN A 139 13.47 -7.44 4.34
N LYS A 140 12.96 -8.56 3.82
CA LYS A 140 13.73 -9.56 3.06
C LYS A 140 14.10 -9.14 1.62
N ALA A 141 13.46 -8.11 1.09
CA ALA A 141 13.73 -7.65 -0.28
C ALA A 141 15.14 -7.05 -0.41
N SER A 142 15.73 -7.09 -1.61
CA SER A 142 17.06 -6.49 -1.87
C SER A 142 17.03 -4.96 -1.71
N LYS A 143 18.20 -4.34 -1.57
CA LYS A 143 18.39 -2.87 -1.53
C LYS A 143 19.24 -2.38 -2.71
N THR A 144 19.12 -3.07 -3.83
CA THR A 144 19.93 -2.86 -5.05
C THR A 144 19.02 -2.51 -6.22
N THR A 145 19.59 -2.03 -7.34
CA THR A 145 18.83 -1.61 -8.53
C THR A 145 18.14 -2.77 -9.27
N ASP A 146 18.39 -4.01 -8.86
CA ASP A 146 17.65 -5.21 -9.29
C ASP A 146 16.35 -5.43 -8.51
N LEU A 147 16.08 -4.67 -7.44
CA LEU A 147 14.87 -4.80 -6.63
C LEU A 147 13.63 -4.62 -7.50
N ARG A 148 12.78 -5.64 -7.54
CA ARG A 148 11.42 -5.57 -8.09
C ARG A 148 10.45 -5.89 -6.97
N ILE A 149 9.48 -5.02 -6.73
CA ILE A 149 8.46 -5.27 -5.71
C ILE A 149 7.72 -6.57 -6.04
N PRO A 150 7.69 -7.55 -5.11
CA PRO A 150 6.97 -8.79 -5.34
C PRO A 150 5.46 -8.53 -5.48
N ALA A 151 4.78 -9.28 -6.36
CA ALA A 151 3.34 -9.17 -6.53
C ALA A 151 2.57 -9.33 -5.20
N SER A 152 3.05 -10.20 -4.30
CA SER A 152 2.47 -10.38 -2.97
C SER A 152 2.41 -9.10 -2.13
N VAL A 153 3.38 -8.19 -2.30
CA VAL A 153 3.42 -6.90 -1.58
C VAL A 153 2.33 -5.97 -2.12
N CYS A 154 2.09 -5.98 -3.44
CA CYS A 154 0.96 -5.27 -4.05
C CYS A 154 -0.38 -5.88 -3.60
N THR A 155 -0.49 -7.21 -3.51
CA THR A 155 -1.68 -7.88 -2.99
C THR A 155 -1.99 -7.48 -1.55
N MET A 156 -0.99 -7.47 -0.66
CA MET A 156 -1.13 -6.98 0.71
C MET A 156 -1.60 -5.52 0.77
N PHE A 157 -1.10 -4.67 -0.14
CA PHE A 157 -1.57 -3.30 -0.27
C PHE A 157 -3.05 -3.25 -0.64
N ASN A 158 -3.46 -4.02 -1.65
CA ASN A 158 -4.85 -4.07 -2.10
C ASN A 158 -5.80 -4.60 -1.02
N VAL A 159 -5.37 -5.54 -0.18
CA VAL A 159 -6.16 -6.01 0.98
C VAL A 159 -6.52 -4.86 1.92
N LEU A 160 -5.60 -3.92 2.17
CA LEU A 160 -5.87 -2.77 3.04
C LEU A 160 -6.80 -1.75 2.40
N VAL A 161 -6.65 -1.57 1.09
CA VAL A 161 -7.52 -0.73 0.30
C VAL A 161 -8.94 -1.27 0.28
N ASP A 162 -9.09 -2.58 0.08
CA ASP A 162 -10.40 -3.22 0.11
C ASP A 162 -10.98 -3.21 1.53
N ALA A 163 -10.17 -3.44 2.57
CA ALA A 163 -10.58 -3.30 3.96
C ALA A 163 -11.23 -1.93 4.25
N LYS A 164 -10.74 -0.85 3.64
CA LYS A 164 -11.35 0.49 3.75
C LYS A 164 -12.72 0.59 3.09
N LYS A 165 -12.88 -0.01 1.91
CA LYS A 165 -14.17 -0.06 1.23
C LYS A 165 -15.18 -0.88 2.03
N GLN A 166 -14.73 -2.02 2.54
CA GLN A 166 -15.56 -2.92 3.33
C GLN A 166 -15.86 -2.34 4.72
N SER A 167 -14.96 -1.57 5.37
CA SER A 167 -15.26 -0.91 6.64
C SER A 167 -16.40 0.10 6.49
N THR A 168 -16.38 0.89 5.41
CA THR A 168 -17.43 1.86 5.11
C THR A 168 -18.78 1.16 4.90
N LYS A 169 -18.80 0.01 4.19
CA LYS A 169 -20.02 -0.76 3.92
C LYS A 169 -20.54 -1.51 5.14
N LEU A 170 -19.70 -2.36 5.73
CA LEU A 170 -20.07 -3.33 6.76
C LEU A 170 -20.28 -2.67 8.12
N CYS A 171 -19.60 -1.56 8.40
CA CYS A 171 -19.76 -0.95 9.70
C CYS A 171 -20.90 0.09 9.73
N ALA A 172 -21.40 0.60 8.58
CA ALA A 172 -22.19 1.86 8.48
C ALA A 172 -23.28 2.02 9.55
N LEU A 173 -23.25 3.11 10.32
CA LEU A 173 -24.17 3.41 11.44
C LEU A 173 -24.94 4.71 11.21
N ASP A 174 -26.28 4.63 11.23
CA ASP A 174 -27.18 5.77 11.38
C ASP A 174 -27.30 6.12 12.88
N GLY A 175 -26.51 7.09 13.37
CA GLY A 175 -26.65 7.61 14.75
C GLY A 175 -25.41 8.29 15.35
N GLY A 176 -25.59 9.49 15.92
CA GLY A 176 -24.50 10.40 16.34
C GLY A 176 -23.71 10.05 17.61
N GLN A 177 -24.10 9.03 18.40
CA GLN A 177 -23.29 8.57 19.54
C GLN A 177 -22.32 7.43 19.18
N GLU A 178 -22.49 6.79 18.01
CA GLU A 178 -21.80 5.54 17.64
C GLU A 178 -20.87 5.67 16.42
N GLN A 179 -20.67 6.89 15.92
CA GLN A 179 -19.66 7.24 14.90
C GLN A 179 -18.21 7.01 15.34
N GLN A 180 -17.95 6.77 16.64
CA GLN A 180 -16.60 6.65 17.20
C GLN A 180 -15.89 5.34 16.82
N TYR A 181 -16.62 4.25 16.53
CA TYR A 181 -15.98 2.97 16.17
C TYR A 181 -15.58 2.93 14.70
N HIS A 182 -16.45 3.44 13.84
CA HIS A 182 -16.12 3.72 12.45
C HIS A 182 -14.86 4.56 12.30
N SER A 183 -14.80 5.68 13.02
CA SER A 183 -13.63 6.56 12.96
C SER A 183 -12.36 5.81 13.38
N LYS A 184 -12.44 4.93 14.40
CA LYS A 184 -11.26 4.15 14.85
C LYS A 184 -10.73 3.17 13.80
N ILE A 185 -11.60 2.41 13.14
CA ILE A 185 -11.18 1.46 12.10
C ILE A 185 -10.67 2.20 10.87
N ASP A 186 -11.37 3.26 10.44
CA ASP A 186 -10.95 4.05 9.30
C ASP A 186 -9.60 4.76 9.58
N ASP A 187 -9.42 5.31 10.78
CA ASP A 187 -8.14 5.89 11.23
C ASP A 187 -7.03 4.83 11.28
N LEU A 188 -7.33 3.62 11.77
CA LEU A 188 -6.38 2.51 11.79
C LEU A 188 -5.95 2.11 10.38
N ILE A 189 -6.90 1.97 9.45
CA ILE A 189 -6.63 1.60 8.05
C ILE A 189 -5.82 2.71 7.39
N ASP A 190 -6.23 3.97 7.52
CA ASP A 190 -5.54 5.11 6.93
C ASP A 190 -4.12 5.27 7.47
N SER A 191 -3.92 5.08 8.78
CA SER A 191 -2.60 5.07 9.41
C SER A 191 -1.75 3.92 8.87
N THR A 192 -2.32 2.71 8.78
CA THR A 192 -1.62 1.52 8.28
C THR A 192 -1.20 1.67 6.82
N VAL A 193 -2.07 2.22 5.95
CA VAL A 193 -1.73 2.48 4.55
C VAL A 193 -0.61 3.53 4.43
N LYS A 194 -0.67 4.62 5.22
CA LYS A 194 0.41 5.62 5.27
C LYS A 194 1.74 5.00 5.69
N GLU A 195 1.73 4.14 6.70
CA GLU A 195 2.93 3.45 7.17
C GLU A 195 3.52 2.52 6.09
N ILE A 196 2.68 1.78 5.38
CA ILE A 196 3.10 0.90 4.29
C ILE A 196 3.69 1.66 3.11
N ILE A 197 3.08 2.77 2.72
CA ILE A 197 3.65 3.69 1.72
C ILE A 197 5.03 4.16 2.20
N SER A 198 5.15 4.60 3.46
CA SER A 198 6.41 5.06 4.03
C SER A 198 7.49 3.96 4.02
N MET A 199 7.13 2.71 4.35
CA MET A 199 8.04 1.57 4.30
C MET A 199 8.53 1.28 2.88
N LEU A 200 7.65 1.32 1.87
CA LEU A 200 8.02 1.16 0.45
C LEU A 200 8.95 2.26 -0.01
N VAL A 201 8.58 3.52 0.26
CA VAL A 201 9.39 4.68 -0.11
C VAL A 201 10.77 4.60 0.55
N SER A 202 10.84 4.26 1.84
CA SER A 202 12.11 4.06 2.54
C SER A 202 12.95 2.97 1.86
N LYS A 203 12.33 1.87 1.43
CA LYS A 203 13.04 0.80 0.70
C LYS A 203 13.60 1.30 -0.63
N PHE A 204 12.83 2.07 -1.40
CA PHE A 204 13.29 2.62 -2.67
C PHE A 204 14.38 3.68 -2.49
N VAL A 205 14.25 4.53 -1.48
CA VAL A 205 15.28 5.52 -1.11
C VAL A 205 16.58 4.82 -0.72
N ALA A 206 16.53 3.71 0.01
CA ALA A 206 17.73 2.95 0.35
C ALA A 206 18.50 2.43 -0.90
N VAL A 207 17.80 2.17 -2.01
CA VAL A 207 18.45 1.83 -3.30
C VAL A 207 19.21 3.04 -3.85
N LEU A 208 18.61 4.23 -3.80
CA LEU A 208 19.25 5.48 -4.22
C LEU A 208 20.46 5.81 -3.35
N GLU A 209 20.35 5.68 -2.03
CA GLU A 209 21.47 5.84 -1.09
C GLU A 209 22.63 4.89 -1.45
N GLY A 210 22.32 3.64 -1.84
CA GLY A 210 23.31 2.69 -2.34
C GLY A 210 24.01 3.15 -3.63
N VAL A 211 23.30 3.82 -4.53
CA VAL A 211 23.88 4.43 -5.74
C VAL A 211 24.77 5.61 -5.38
N LEU A 212 24.29 6.51 -4.51
CA LEU A 212 25.05 7.67 -4.03
C LEU A 212 26.32 7.26 -3.26
N SER A 213 26.26 6.20 -2.45
CA SER A 213 27.42 5.64 -1.76
C SER A 213 28.50 5.14 -2.74
N LYS A 214 28.10 4.57 -3.89
CA LYS A 214 29.04 4.21 -4.96
C LYS A 214 29.65 5.45 -5.61
N LEU A 215 28.87 6.53 -5.77
CA LEU A 215 29.37 7.81 -6.28
C LEU A 215 30.36 8.49 -5.33
N SER A 216 30.22 8.34 -4.02
CA SER A 216 31.17 8.89 -3.03
C SER A 216 32.60 8.32 -3.17
N ARG A 217 32.80 7.22 -3.91
CA ARG A 217 34.14 6.69 -4.21
C ARG A 217 34.97 7.59 -5.14
N TYR A 218 34.34 8.61 -5.73
CA TYR A 218 34.97 9.60 -6.60
C TYR A 218 35.21 10.93 -5.88
N ASP A 219 34.93 11.03 -4.58
CA ASP A 219 35.20 12.24 -3.79
C ASP A 219 36.71 12.51 -3.73
N GLU A 220 37.10 13.79 -3.71
CA GLU A 220 38.49 14.22 -3.61
C GLU A 220 39.17 13.62 -2.37
N GLY A 221 40.36 13.04 -2.54
CA GLY A 221 41.13 12.41 -1.45
C GLY A 221 40.85 10.92 -1.21
N THR A 222 39.93 10.31 -1.96
CA THR A 222 39.72 8.85 -1.95
C THR A 222 40.76 8.12 -2.82
N PHE A 223 41.12 6.88 -2.48
CA PHE A 223 42.14 6.08 -3.19
C PHE A 223 41.91 5.94 -4.71
N PHE A 224 40.67 6.06 -5.19
CA PHE A 224 40.37 6.01 -6.62
C PHE A 224 40.67 7.33 -7.33
N SER A 225 40.55 8.49 -6.66
CA SER A 225 40.92 9.78 -7.25
C SER A 225 42.43 9.86 -7.52
N SER A 226 43.26 9.20 -6.70
CA SER A 226 44.72 9.17 -6.85
C SER A 226 45.22 8.12 -7.85
N ILE A 227 44.52 6.98 -7.98
CA ILE A 227 44.94 5.87 -8.86
C ILE A 227 44.50 6.08 -10.33
N LEU A 228 43.37 6.78 -10.58
CA LEU A 228 42.91 7.11 -11.94
C LEU A 228 43.86 8.09 -12.68
N SER A 229 44.65 8.88 -11.95
CA SER A 229 45.62 9.82 -12.54
C SER A 229 46.87 9.12 -13.11
N PHE A 230 47.32 7.98 -12.54
CA PHE A 230 48.62 7.40 -12.88
C PHE A 230 48.62 5.98 -13.48
N THR A 231 47.50 5.23 -13.48
CA THR A 231 47.55 3.80 -13.87
C THR A 231 46.47 3.28 -14.83
N VAL A 232 45.56 4.12 -15.33
CA VAL A 232 44.44 3.67 -16.20
C VAL A 232 44.89 3.02 -17.51
N LYS A 233 46.09 3.34 -18.02
CA LYS A 233 46.62 2.69 -19.24
C LYS A 233 47.29 1.33 -19.00
N ALA A 234 47.68 0.98 -17.78
CA ALA A 234 48.44 -0.24 -17.49
C ALA A 234 47.70 -1.25 -16.60
N ALA A 235 46.84 -0.78 -15.68
CA ALA A 235 46.17 -1.64 -14.69
C ALA A 235 44.92 -2.37 -15.23
N ALA A 236 44.37 -1.94 -16.38
CA ALA A 236 43.21 -2.58 -17.02
C ALA A 236 43.45 -4.03 -17.49
N LYS A 237 44.69 -4.54 -17.38
CA LYS A 237 45.08 -5.88 -17.83
C LYS A 237 45.22 -6.92 -16.70
N TYR A 238 45.28 -6.50 -15.42
CA TYR A 238 45.62 -7.39 -14.31
C TYR A 238 44.81 -7.20 -13.02
N VAL A 239 43.92 -6.22 -12.97
CA VAL A 239 42.94 -6.05 -11.90
C VAL A 239 41.60 -5.90 -12.58
N ASP A 240 40.56 -6.58 -12.07
CA ASP A 240 39.18 -6.40 -12.54
C ASP A 240 38.71 -5.00 -12.09
N VAL A 241 39.25 -3.97 -12.74
CA VAL A 241 38.77 -2.59 -12.68
C VAL A 241 37.35 -2.67 -13.20
N PRO A 242 36.32 -2.33 -12.41
CA PRO A 242 34.95 -2.34 -12.89
C PRO A 242 34.92 -1.58 -14.20
N LYS A 243 34.61 -2.26 -15.30
CA LYS A 243 34.52 -1.62 -16.62
C LYS A 243 33.63 -0.38 -16.45
N PRO A 244 33.97 0.77 -17.06
CA PRO A 244 33.11 1.96 -17.16
C PRO A 244 31.80 1.73 -17.95
N GLY A 245 31.26 0.51 -17.96
CA GLY A 245 30.21 0.03 -18.85
C GLY A 245 28.88 -0.29 -18.18
N MET A 246 28.72 -0.03 -16.87
CA MET A 246 27.39 -0.02 -16.25
C MET A 246 27.11 1.39 -15.76
N ASP A 247 26.35 2.16 -16.55
CA ASP A 247 25.94 3.49 -16.16
C ASP A 247 25.03 3.38 -14.93
N LEU A 248 25.55 3.82 -13.77
CA LEU A 248 24.84 3.82 -12.50
C LEU A 248 23.50 4.55 -12.62
N ALA A 249 23.45 5.64 -13.39
CA ALA A 249 22.23 6.37 -13.64
C ALA A 249 21.22 5.50 -14.41
N ASP A 250 21.64 4.82 -15.48
CA ASP A 250 20.74 3.97 -16.27
C ASP A 250 20.15 2.82 -15.46
N THR A 251 20.98 2.15 -14.66
CA THR A 251 20.48 1.06 -13.79
C THR A 251 19.49 1.56 -12.75
N TYR A 252 19.72 2.76 -12.19
CA TYR A 252 18.80 3.38 -11.24
C TYR A 252 17.49 3.83 -11.93
N ILE A 253 17.57 4.43 -13.11
CA ILE A 253 16.40 4.87 -13.87
C ILE A 253 15.54 3.67 -14.28
N MET A 254 16.17 2.57 -14.75
CA MET A 254 15.46 1.33 -15.03
C MET A 254 14.79 0.75 -13.79
N PHE A 255 15.46 0.79 -12.64
CA PHE A 255 14.89 0.40 -11.35
C PHE A 255 13.63 1.20 -11.02
N VAL A 256 13.67 2.53 -11.15
CA VAL A 256 12.52 3.42 -10.89
C VAL A 256 11.35 3.03 -11.79
N ARG A 257 11.57 2.99 -13.11
CA ARG A 257 10.53 2.70 -14.11
C ARG A 257 9.87 1.35 -13.88
N GLN A 258 10.66 0.30 -13.71
CA GLN A 258 10.11 -1.05 -13.56
C GLN A 258 9.29 -1.21 -12.29
N ASN A 259 9.65 -0.52 -11.20
CA ASN A 259 8.82 -0.55 -10.00
C ASN A 259 7.59 0.36 -10.10
N GLN A 260 7.68 1.49 -10.80
CA GLN A 260 6.51 2.31 -11.12
C GLN A 260 5.49 1.49 -11.94
N ASP A 261 5.95 0.79 -12.98
CA ASP A 261 5.12 -0.06 -13.83
C ASP A 261 4.43 -1.17 -13.02
N ILE A 262 5.18 -1.88 -12.16
CA ILE A 262 4.63 -2.93 -11.28
C ILE A 262 3.56 -2.36 -10.34
N LEU A 263 3.81 -1.20 -9.72
CA LEU A 263 2.86 -0.59 -8.78
C LEU A 263 1.60 -0.11 -9.51
N ARG A 264 1.75 0.49 -10.68
CA ARG A 264 0.65 0.94 -11.56
C ARG A 264 -0.21 -0.22 -12.05
N GLU A 265 0.42 -1.34 -12.42
CA GLU A 265 -0.30 -2.51 -12.93
C GLU A 265 -1.06 -3.25 -11.84
N LYS A 266 -0.52 -3.30 -10.62
CA LYS A 266 -0.98 -4.25 -9.58
C LYS A 266 -1.67 -3.61 -8.38
N VAL A 267 -1.57 -2.30 -8.17
CA VAL A 267 -2.30 -1.61 -7.09
C VAL A 267 -3.61 -1.06 -7.65
N ASN A 268 -4.73 -1.38 -7.00
CA ASN A 268 -6.06 -1.14 -7.58
C ASN A 268 -6.53 0.33 -7.50
N GLU A 269 -6.00 1.11 -6.57
CA GLU A 269 -6.49 2.48 -6.28
C GLU A 269 -5.47 3.55 -6.63
N GLU A 270 -5.83 4.37 -7.61
CA GLU A 270 -5.01 5.45 -8.17
C GLU A 270 -4.54 6.45 -7.12
N MET A 271 -5.45 6.88 -6.23
CA MET A 271 -5.16 7.85 -5.17
C MET A 271 -3.98 7.41 -4.26
N TYR A 272 -3.81 6.10 -4.02
CA TYR A 272 -2.70 5.61 -3.22
C TYR A 272 -1.40 5.49 -4.01
N ILE A 273 -1.49 5.22 -5.33
CA ILE A 273 -0.34 5.25 -6.25
C ILE A 273 0.21 6.67 -6.33
N GLU A 274 -0.65 7.67 -6.54
CA GLU A 274 -0.28 9.09 -6.59
C GLU A 274 0.45 9.51 -5.30
N LYS A 275 -0.12 9.21 -4.12
CA LYS A 275 0.51 9.49 -2.83
C LYS A 275 1.87 8.81 -2.66
N LEU A 276 1.99 7.57 -3.11
CA LEU A 276 3.25 6.83 -3.04
C LEU A 276 4.31 7.49 -3.93
N PHE A 277 3.96 7.87 -5.16
CA PHE A 277 4.88 8.51 -6.09
C PHE A 277 5.27 9.92 -5.66
N ASP A 278 4.34 10.71 -5.12
CA ASP A 278 4.64 12.01 -4.53
C ASP A 278 5.69 11.88 -3.40
N GLN A 279 5.47 10.94 -2.48
CA GLN A 279 6.38 10.73 -1.36
C GLN A 279 7.73 10.15 -1.81
N TRP A 280 7.73 9.24 -2.79
CA TRP A 280 8.95 8.67 -3.35
C TRP A 280 9.80 9.73 -4.05
N TYR A 281 9.21 10.55 -4.92
CA TYR A 281 9.91 11.63 -5.60
C TYR A 281 10.51 12.61 -4.58
N SER A 282 9.69 13.10 -3.66
CA SER A 282 10.12 14.07 -2.64
C SER A 282 11.27 13.55 -1.80
N SER A 283 11.19 12.29 -1.36
CA SER A 283 12.25 11.65 -0.57
C SER A 283 13.54 11.45 -1.38
N SER A 284 13.41 11.12 -2.67
CA SER A 284 14.56 10.97 -3.57
C SER A 284 15.30 12.29 -3.75
N MET A 285 14.58 13.39 -4.04
CA MET A 285 15.18 14.72 -4.17
C MET A 285 15.86 15.16 -2.87
N LYS A 286 15.23 14.89 -1.72
CA LYS A 286 15.79 15.19 -0.41
C LYS A 286 17.11 14.46 -0.15
N VAL A 287 17.18 13.16 -0.44
CA VAL A 287 18.40 12.36 -0.21
C VAL A 287 19.56 12.84 -1.10
N ILE A 288 19.29 13.17 -2.37
CA ILE A 288 20.33 13.72 -3.24
C ILE A 288 20.77 15.11 -2.73
N CYS A 289 19.82 15.96 -2.32
CA CYS A 289 20.11 17.27 -1.77
C CYS A 289 20.99 17.19 -0.50
N VAL A 290 20.71 16.24 0.40
CA VAL A 290 21.53 15.99 1.59
C VAL A 290 22.93 15.51 1.20
N TRP A 291 23.03 14.57 0.26
CA TRP A 291 24.32 14.08 -0.23
C TRP A 291 25.19 15.19 -0.86
N LEU A 292 24.57 16.13 -1.58
CA LEU A 292 25.24 17.32 -2.11
C LEU A 292 25.62 18.32 -1.01
N ALA A 293 24.79 18.45 0.04
CA ALA A 293 25.06 19.34 1.16
C ALA A 293 26.30 18.90 1.96
N ASP A 294 26.54 17.60 2.08
CA ASP A 294 27.76 17.05 2.68
C ASP A 294 29.03 17.36 1.86
N ARG A 295 28.87 17.90 0.64
CA ARG A 295 29.93 18.22 -0.33
C ARG A 295 29.88 19.69 -0.76
N LEU A 296 29.39 20.57 0.12
CA LEU A 296 29.22 21.99 -0.22
C LEU A 296 30.53 22.64 -0.68
N ASP A 297 31.64 22.32 -0.01
CA ASP A 297 32.97 22.89 -0.23
C ASP A 297 33.86 22.08 -1.20
N LEU A 298 33.33 20.98 -1.74
CA LEU A 298 34.05 20.11 -2.68
C LEU A 298 33.53 20.32 -4.10
N GLN A 299 34.45 20.27 -5.08
CA GLN A 299 34.06 20.21 -6.49
C GLN A 299 33.63 18.78 -6.84
N LEU A 300 32.52 18.62 -7.54
CA LEU A 300 32.06 17.30 -7.95
C LEU A 300 32.94 16.75 -9.07
N HIS A 301 33.35 15.49 -8.96
CA HIS A 301 34.03 14.80 -10.05
C HIS A 301 33.09 14.69 -11.27
N ILE A 302 33.62 14.82 -12.49
CA ILE A 302 32.85 14.84 -13.74
C ILE A 302 31.87 13.66 -13.89
N TYR A 303 32.27 12.46 -13.42
CA TYR A 303 31.42 11.27 -13.40
C TYR A 303 30.25 11.39 -12.40
N GLN A 304 30.50 11.95 -11.20
CA GLN A 304 29.43 12.19 -10.22
C GLN A 304 28.42 13.18 -10.78
N LEU A 305 28.90 14.29 -11.35
CA LEU A 305 28.07 15.32 -11.95
C LEU A 305 27.20 14.77 -13.09
N LYS A 306 27.78 14.07 -14.07
CA LYS A 306 27.01 13.41 -15.15
C LYS A 306 25.94 12.47 -14.63
N THR A 307 26.29 11.64 -13.65
CA THR A 307 25.37 10.64 -13.09
C THR A 307 24.20 11.33 -12.39
N LEU A 308 24.48 12.35 -11.56
CA LEU A 308 23.47 13.10 -10.82
C LEU A 308 22.53 13.88 -11.75
N ILE A 309 23.07 14.58 -12.75
CA ILE A 309 22.26 15.30 -13.75
C ILE A 309 21.29 14.33 -14.44
N LYS A 310 21.80 13.17 -14.87
CA LYS A 310 21.00 12.15 -15.56
C LYS A 310 19.92 11.57 -14.65
N ILE A 311 20.24 11.23 -13.40
CA ILE A 311 19.26 10.73 -12.41
C ILE A 311 18.19 11.78 -12.16
N VAL A 312 18.56 13.03 -11.88
CA VAL A 312 17.62 14.10 -11.53
C VAL A 312 16.67 14.40 -12.69
N LYS A 313 17.19 14.65 -13.90
CA LYS A 313 16.36 14.98 -15.06
C LYS A 313 15.42 13.84 -15.45
N LYS A 314 15.91 12.60 -15.46
CA LYS A 314 15.08 11.44 -15.84
C LYS A 314 14.06 11.12 -14.76
N THR A 315 14.42 11.23 -13.48
CA THR A 315 13.47 11.06 -12.37
C THR A 315 12.38 12.12 -12.41
N TYR A 316 12.73 13.40 -12.59
CA TYR A 316 11.73 14.48 -12.74
C TYR A 316 10.73 14.16 -13.85
N ARG A 317 11.23 13.83 -15.05
CA ARG A 317 10.38 13.51 -16.20
C ARG A 317 9.52 12.27 -15.99
N ASP A 318 10.12 11.20 -15.47
CA ASP A 318 9.42 9.93 -15.29
C ASP A 318 8.33 10.06 -14.21
N PHE A 319 8.57 10.77 -13.10
CA PHE A 319 7.54 11.03 -12.09
C PHE A 319 6.46 12.02 -12.57
N ARG A 320 6.81 13.02 -13.39
CA ARG A 320 5.82 13.89 -14.08
C ARG A 320 4.85 13.07 -14.94
N LEU A 321 5.36 12.10 -15.70
CA LEU A 321 4.52 11.20 -16.51
C LEU A 321 3.64 10.27 -15.66
N GLN A 322 4.04 10.02 -14.42
CA GLN A 322 3.29 9.20 -13.46
C GLN A 322 2.28 10.02 -12.64
N GLY A 323 2.05 11.29 -12.97
CA GLY A 323 1.00 12.12 -12.36
C GLY A 323 1.41 12.91 -11.12
N VAL A 324 2.71 12.92 -10.74
CA VAL A 324 3.19 13.76 -9.64
C VAL A 324 2.96 15.23 -9.97
N LEU A 325 2.30 15.96 -9.05
CA LEU A 325 1.88 17.34 -9.27
C LEU A 325 3.07 18.30 -9.38
N GLU A 326 2.91 19.37 -10.16
CA GLU A 326 3.95 20.40 -10.35
C GLU A 326 4.44 21.02 -9.03
N GLY A 327 3.55 21.19 -8.04
CA GLY A 327 3.93 21.70 -6.73
C GLY A 327 4.91 20.78 -5.97
N THR A 328 4.83 19.47 -6.21
CA THR A 328 5.75 18.47 -5.67
C THR A 328 7.03 18.39 -6.50
N LEU A 329 6.89 18.39 -7.84
CA LEU A 329 8.01 18.34 -8.79
C LEU A 329 8.96 19.54 -8.61
N ASN A 330 8.41 20.74 -8.56
CA ASN A 330 9.10 22.02 -8.41
C ASN A 330 9.20 22.45 -6.94
N SER A 331 9.49 21.49 -6.06
CA SER A 331 9.69 21.77 -4.64
C SER A 331 10.95 22.63 -4.43
N LYS A 332 11.01 23.37 -3.31
CA LYS A 332 12.22 24.11 -2.91
C LYS A 332 13.47 23.24 -2.86
N THR A 333 13.31 21.95 -2.50
CA THR A 333 14.41 20.98 -2.49
C THR A 333 14.93 20.68 -3.90
N TYR A 334 14.02 20.50 -4.87
CA TYR A 334 14.39 20.34 -6.27
C TYR A 334 15.10 21.58 -6.80
N ASP A 335 14.57 22.78 -6.55
CA ASP A 335 15.19 24.04 -6.98
C ASP A 335 16.63 24.20 -6.48
N THR A 336 16.86 23.92 -5.19
CA THR A 336 18.21 23.98 -4.59
C THR A 336 19.16 23.01 -5.28
N LEU A 337 18.70 21.78 -5.52
CA LEU A 337 19.47 20.75 -6.21
C LEU A 337 19.77 21.13 -7.66
N HIS A 338 18.76 21.64 -8.39
CA HIS A 338 18.88 22.05 -9.80
C HIS A 338 19.89 23.18 -9.95
N ARG A 339 19.81 24.21 -9.08
CA ARG A 339 20.78 25.31 -9.05
C ARG A 339 22.19 24.82 -8.77
N ARG A 340 22.40 23.93 -7.79
CA ARG A 340 23.74 23.40 -7.47
C ARG A 340 24.33 22.66 -8.67
N LEU A 341 23.57 21.75 -9.30
CA LEU A 341 24.06 20.99 -10.45
C LEU A 341 24.33 21.88 -11.67
N THR A 342 23.53 22.93 -11.89
CA THR A 342 23.73 23.90 -12.98
C THR A 342 25.03 24.69 -12.80
N VAL A 343 25.35 25.12 -11.57
CA VAL A 343 26.60 25.82 -11.27
C VAL A 343 27.81 24.89 -11.46
N GLU A 344 27.73 23.66 -10.97
CA GLU A 344 28.79 22.65 -11.14
C GLU A 344 29.04 22.32 -12.63
N GLU A 345 27.97 22.22 -13.42
CA GLU A 345 28.05 22.05 -14.88
C GLU A 345 28.76 23.22 -15.56
N ALA A 346 28.42 24.46 -15.20
CA ALA A 346 29.08 25.64 -15.75
C ALA A 346 30.58 25.65 -15.40
N THR A 347 30.93 25.36 -14.15
CA THR A 347 32.33 25.28 -13.69
C THR A 347 33.10 24.15 -14.39
N ALA A 348 32.49 22.97 -14.57
CA ALA A 348 33.10 21.85 -15.28
C ALA A 348 33.32 22.16 -16.77
N SER A 349 32.37 22.84 -17.42
CA SER A 349 32.46 23.21 -18.84
C SER A 349 33.58 24.21 -19.14
N VAL A 350 33.92 25.08 -18.16
CA VAL A 350 35.00 26.06 -18.27
C VAL A 350 36.38 25.45 -17.98
N SER A 351 36.45 24.43 -17.11
CA SER A 351 37.71 23.81 -16.66
C SER A 351 38.14 22.60 -17.51
N GLU A 352 37.19 21.78 -17.99
CA GLU A 352 37.43 20.60 -18.82
C GLU A 352 36.66 20.74 -20.15
N GLY A 353 37.25 21.43 -21.13
CA GLY A 353 36.64 21.66 -22.43
C GLY A 353 36.08 20.38 -23.07
N GLY A 354 34.75 20.20 -23.00
CA GLY A 354 34.00 19.10 -23.63
C GLY A 354 33.74 17.86 -22.76
N GLY A 355 34.00 17.90 -21.44
CA GLY A 355 33.89 16.73 -20.55
C GLY A 355 32.50 16.12 -20.42
N LEU A 356 31.42 16.88 -20.63
CA LEU A 356 30.04 16.47 -20.34
C LEU A 356 29.33 15.66 -21.45
N GLN A 357 29.91 15.51 -22.64
CA GLN A 357 29.34 14.71 -23.75
C GLN A 357 27.85 14.99 -24.07
N GLY A 358 27.40 16.25 -23.95
CA GLY A 358 26.01 16.65 -24.24
C GLY A 358 25.00 16.41 -23.12
N ILE A 359 25.43 15.96 -21.92
CA ILE A 359 24.57 15.90 -20.73
C ILE A 359 24.53 17.29 -20.10
N THR A 360 23.34 17.89 -20.06
CA THR A 360 23.11 19.23 -19.49
C THR A 360 21.89 19.27 -18.57
N MET A 361 21.92 20.14 -17.56
CA MET A 361 20.78 20.49 -16.70
C MET A 361 19.75 21.40 -17.39
N LYS A 362 20.05 21.98 -18.56
CA LYS A 362 19.07 22.75 -19.34
C LYS A 362 17.89 21.86 -19.77
N ASP A 363 16.69 22.43 -19.80
CA ASP A 363 15.51 21.74 -20.27
C ASP A 363 15.62 21.54 -21.78
N SER A 364 15.84 20.29 -22.18
CA SER A 364 15.94 19.90 -23.59
C SER A 364 14.60 19.96 -24.34
N ASP A 365 13.52 20.41 -23.67
CA ASP A 365 12.21 20.68 -24.28
C ASP A 365 12.15 22.11 -24.88
N GLU A 366 13.14 22.98 -24.66
CA GLU A 366 13.21 24.34 -25.22
C GLU A 366 14.11 24.48 -26.48
N GLU A 367 14.74 23.40 -26.95
CA GLU A 367 15.71 23.47 -28.08
C GLU A 367 15.13 23.10 -29.48
N GLU A 368 13.80 22.95 -29.63
CA GLU A 368 13.15 22.70 -30.95
C GLU A 368 12.39 23.90 -31.55
N GLU A 369 12.53 25.11 -30.99
CA GLU A 369 12.07 26.35 -31.64
C GLU A 369 13.25 27.26 -31.98
N GLY A 370 13.96 26.91 -33.06
CA GLY A 370 15.03 27.71 -33.67
C GLY A 370 15.13 27.51 -35.17
#